data_AF-A0A815EM51-F1
#
_entry.id   AF-A0A815EM51-F1
#
_cell.length_a   1.000
_cell.length_b   1.000
_cell.length_c   1.000
_cell.angle_alpha   90.00
_cell.angle_beta   90.00
_cell.angle_gamma   90.00
#
_symmetry.space_group_name_H-M   'P 1'
#
loop_
_entity.id
_entity.type
_entity.pdbx_description
1 polymer ?
#
loop_
_entity_poly.entity_id
_entity_poly.type
_entity_poly.pdbx_seq_one_letter_code
_entity_poly.pdbx_strand_id
1 'polypeptide(L)'
;MLDRSRLYYCLIGLFLFTQTSSCHRVNAIKNVGAFCANDTSKGDPNLNPIDQSEPKLINKVQNGTLYQIGSGDDQIYLIHVYGNSGYDFGYA
;
A
#
# COMPACT_ATOMS: atom_id res chain seq x y z
N MET A 1 46.61 -28.90 34.52
CA MET A 1 46.07 -29.72 33.40
C MET A 1 44.63 -29.27 33.20
N LEU A 2 44.40 -28.28 32.33
CA LEU A 2 43.07 -27.71 32.08
C LEU A 2 42.25 -28.72 31.27
N ASP A 3 41.13 -29.14 31.83
CA ASP A 3 40.26 -30.17 31.27
C ASP A 3 39.63 -29.69 29.95
N ARG A 4 40.03 -30.36 28.86
CA ARG A 4 39.65 -30.07 27.47
C ARG A 4 38.13 -30.09 27.26
N SER A 5 37.39 -30.78 28.11
CA SER A 5 35.93 -30.85 28.08
C SER A 5 35.27 -29.52 28.47
N ARG A 6 35.85 -28.76 29.41
CA ARG A 6 35.30 -27.47 29.88
C ARG A 6 35.41 -26.36 28.84
N LEU A 7 36.44 -26.39 27.99
CA LEU A 7 36.61 -25.43 26.89
C LEU A 7 35.54 -25.64 25.80
N TYR A 8 35.16 -26.89 25.55
CA TYR A 8 34.21 -27.26 24.51
C TYR A 8 32.79 -26.79 24.84
N TYR A 9 32.35 -26.95 26.09
CA TYR A 9 31.06 -26.41 26.55
C TYR A 9 31.01 -24.88 26.54
N CYS A 10 32.14 -24.23 26.83
CA CYS A 10 32.24 -22.78 26.79
C CYS A 10 32.16 -22.24 25.34
N LEU A 11 32.81 -22.91 24.38
CA LEU A 11 32.75 -22.55 22.96
C LEU A 11 31.38 -22.82 22.33
N ILE A 12 30.71 -23.93 22.68
CA ILE A 12 29.33 -24.19 22.23
C ILE A 12 28.35 -23.17 22.82
N GLY A 13 28.50 -22.80 24.10
CA GLY A 13 27.69 -21.76 24.73
C GLY A 13 27.87 -20.38 24.07
N LEU A 14 29.08 -20.03 23.66
CA LEU A 14 29.36 -18.78 22.96
C LEU A 14 28.77 -18.76 21.53
N PHE A 15 28.79 -19.89 20.82
CA PHE A 15 28.20 -20.01 19.47
C PHE A 15 26.66 -19.98 19.48
N LEU A 16 26.02 -20.46 20.55
CA LEU A 16 24.56 -20.39 20.72
C LEU A 16 24.10 -18.98 21.12
N PHE A 17 24.92 -18.19 21.83
CA PHE A 17 24.60 -16.81 22.19
C PHE A 17 24.68 -15.83 21.01
N THR A 18 25.51 -16.09 20.00
CA THR A 18 25.66 -15.19 18.84
C THR A 18 24.57 -15.40 17.77
N GLN A 19 23.84 -16.51 17.77
CA GLN A 19 22.73 -16.72 16.82
C GLN A 19 21.42 -16.03 17.23
N THR A 20 21.22 -15.73 18.52
CA THR A 20 19.98 -15.08 19.00
C THR A 20 20.04 -13.55 18.94
N SER A 21 21.17 -12.96 18.56
CA SER A 21 21.31 -11.51 18.36
C SER A 21 20.91 -11.05 16.95
N SER A 22 20.53 -11.96 16.06
CA SER A 22 19.82 -11.60 14.83
C SER A 22 18.38 -11.28 15.19
N CYS A 23 18.18 -10.10 15.78
CA CYS A 23 16.89 -9.47 15.98
C CYS A 23 16.10 -9.59 14.67
N HIS A 24 15.15 -10.52 14.71
CA HIS A 24 14.04 -10.60 13.77
C HIS A 24 13.39 -9.22 13.77
N ARG A 25 13.71 -8.38 12.78
CA ARG A 25 12.90 -7.22 12.42
C ARG A 25 11.60 -7.72 11.80
N VAL A 26 10.76 -8.33 12.63
CA VAL A 26 9.34 -8.44 12.38
C VAL A 26 8.80 -7.01 12.55
N ASN A 27 8.08 -6.55 11.53
CA ASN A 27 7.45 -5.23 11.40
C ASN A 27 8.30 -4.13 10.76
N ALA A 28 8.56 -4.29 9.46
CA ALA A 28 8.25 -3.23 8.53
C ALA A 28 7.81 -3.83 7.19
N ILE A 29 6.68 -4.55 7.16
CA ILE A 29 5.84 -4.49 5.96
C ILE A 29 5.35 -3.04 5.90
N LYS A 30 6.20 -2.14 5.39
CA LYS A 30 5.77 -0.82 4.95
C LYS A 30 4.79 -1.12 3.83
N ASN A 31 3.56 -0.69 4.02
CA ASN A 31 2.55 -0.69 2.99
C ASN A 31 3.13 0.06 1.77
N VAL A 32 3.64 -0.69 0.78
CA VAL A 32 4.43 -0.15 -0.34
C VAL A 32 3.56 0.60 -1.35
N GLY A 33 2.24 0.64 -1.13
CA GLY A 33 1.26 1.21 -2.06
C GLY A 33 1.04 2.71 -1.96
N ALA A 34 1.65 3.45 -1.01
CA ALA A 34 1.29 4.86 -0.81
C ALA A 34 2.41 5.79 -0.29
N PHE A 35 3.68 5.55 -0.63
CA PHE A 35 4.70 6.58 -0.48
C PHE A 35 4.83 7.38 -1.78
N CYS A 36 4.01 8.41 -1.96
CA CYS A 36 4.34 9.55 -2.83
C CYS A 36 5.21 10.55 -2.04
N ALA A 37 6.26 10.09 -1.39
CA ALA A 37 7.15 10.94 -0.61
C ALA A 37 8.40 11.25 -1.43
N ASN A 38 8.25 12.13 -2.43
CA ASN A 38 9.32 13.02 -2.93
C ASN A 38 10.69 12.38 -3.26
N ASP A 39 10.75 11.06 -3.46
CA ASP A 39 11.98 10.26 -3.62
C ASP A 39 12.44 10.17 -5.08
N THR A 40 11.76 10.89 -5.97
CA THR A 40 12.10 11.01 -7.39
C THR A 40 12.15 12.48 -7.76
N SER A 41 13.07 12.85 -8.65
CA SER A 41 13.00 14.13 -9.35
C SER A 41 11.59 14.27 -9.91
N LYS A 42 10.87 15.34 -9.55
CA LYS A 42 9.55 15.63 -10.11
C LYS A 42 9.67 15.48 -11.63
N GLY A 43 8.95 14.52 -12.19
CA GLY A 43 8.93 14.30 -13.64
C GLY A 43 8.45 15.55 -14.37
N ASP A 44 8.53 15.52 -15.69
CA ASP A 44 7.99 16.63 -16.49
C ASP A 44 6.52 16.89 -16.12
N PRO A 45 6.10 18.17 -16.08
CA PRO A 45 4.72 18.50 -15.77
C PRO A 45 3.78 17.88 -16.80
N ASN A 46 2.60 17.43 -16.36
CA ASN A 46 1.55 17.02 -17.28
C ASN A 46 1.08 18.26 -18.06
N LEU A 47 1.41 18.31 -19.36
CA LEU A 47 1.00 19.39 -20.27
C LEU A 47 -0.34 19.11 -20.97
N ASN A 48 -0.96 17.96 -20.72
CA ASN A 48 -2.26 17.64 -21.29
C ASN A 48 -3.31 18.63 -20.76
N PRO A 49 -4.22 19.13 -21.62
CA PRO A 49 -5.28 20.02 -21.17
C PRO A 49 -6.16 19.30 -20.14
N ILE A 50 -6.53 20.03 -19.08
CA ILE A 50 -7.44 19.51 -18.05
C ILE A 50 -8.86 19.80 -18.53
N ASP A 51 -9.66 18.77 -18.73
CA ASP A 51 -11.09 18.92 -19.01
C ASP A 51 -11.78 19.56 -17.79
N GLN A 52 -12.45 20.70 -18.01
CA GLN A 52 -13.17 21.47 -16.99
C GLN A 52 -14.70 21.28 -17.09
N SER A 53 -15.17 20.34 -17.92
CA SER A 53 -16.58 20.03 -18.02
C SER A 53 -17.11 19.44 -16.72
N GLU A 54 -18.34 19.83 -16.39
CA GLU A 54 -19.04 19.30 -15.23
C GLU A 54 -19.36 17.81 -15.43
N PRO A 55 -19.19 16.96 -14.41
CA PRO A 55 -19.59 15.56 -14.46
C PRO A 55 -21.06 15.39 -14.82
N LYS A 56 -21.35 14.52 -15.79
CA LYS A 56 -22.71 14.21 -16.21
C LYS A 56 -23.25 13.03 -15.43
N LEU A 57 -24.34 13.22 -14.71
CA LEU A 57 -25.08 12.14 -14.07
C LEU A 57 -25.69 11.21 -15.12
N ILE A 58 -25.33 9.92 -15.10
CA ILE A 58 -25.85 8.90 -16.01
C ILE A 58 -26.94 8.07 -15.33
N ASN A 59 -26.68 7.59 -14.11
CA ASN A 59 -27.62 6.76 -13.37
C ASN A 59 -27.45 6.92 -11.85
N LYS A 60 -28.51 6.64 -11.10
CA LYS A 60 -28.52 6.65 -9.64
C LYS A 60 -29.35 5.49 -9.09
N VAL A 61 -28.78 4.80 -8.12
CA VAL A 61 -29.44 3.79 -7.28
C VAL A 61 -29.39 4.26 -5.82
N GLN A 62 -30.05 3.54 -4.91
CA GLN A 62 -30.20 3.95 -3.51
C GLN A 62 -28.86 4.34 -2.83
N ASN A 63 -27.80 3.58 -3.12
CA ASN A 63 -26.48 3.70 -2.49
C ASN A 63 -25.34 3.93 -3.51
N GLY A 64 -25.65 4.45 -4.70
CA GLY A 64 -24.64 4.59 -5.74
C GLY A 64 -25.03 5.50 -6.88
N THR A 65 -24.04 6.15 -7.46
CA THR A 65 -24.20 7.07 -8.57
C THR A 65 -23.14 6.81 -9.63
N LEU A 66 -23.55 6.81 -10.90
CA LEU A 66 -22.67 6.71 -12.06
C LEU A 66 -22.59 8.08 -12.75
N TYR A 67 -21.38 8.59 -12.88
CA TYR A 67 -21.07 9.81 -13.62
C TYR A 67 -20.22 9.50 -14.84
N GLN A 68 -20.42 10.29 -15.90
CA GLN A 68 -19.48 10.42 -17.00
C GLN A 68 -18.67 11.69 -16.78
N ILE A 69 -17.35 11.59 -16.84
CA ILE A 69 -16.40 12.70 -16.68
C ILE A 69 -15.53 12.76 -17.93
N GLY A 70 -15.26 13.96 -18.42
CA GLY A 70 -14.50 14.15 -19.65
C GLY A 70 -15.37 14.17 -20.90
N SER A 71 -14.75 14.41 -22.05
CA SER A 71 -15.40 14.58 -23.33
C SER A 71 -14.66 13.88 -24.47
N GLY A 72 -15.39 13.49 -25.51
CA GLY A 72 -14.83 12.80 -26.67
C GLY A 72 -14.18 11.46 -26.31
N ASP A 73 -12.94 11.27 -26.77
CA ASP A 73 -12.17 10.04 -26.54
C ASP A 73 -11.54 9.99 -25.13
N ASP A 74 -11.43 11.13 -24.45
CA ASP A 74 -10.85 11.26 -23.10
C ASP A 74 -11.94 11.23 -22.01
N GLN A 75 -12.92 10.35 -22.17
CA GLN A 75 -14.01 10.18 -21.19
C GLN A 75 -13.79 8.96 -20.29
N ILE A 76 -14.17 9.11 -19.02
CA ILE A 76 -14.19 8.03 -18.03
C ILE A 76 -15.55 7.95 -17.35
N TYR A 77 -15.89 6.74 -16.89
CA TYR A 77 -17.08 6.49 -16.08
C TYR A 77 -16.67 6.34 -14.62
N LEU A 78 -17.16 7.27 -13.77
CA LEU A 78 -16.91 7.25 -12.32
C LEU A 78 -18.12 6.67 -11.60
N ILE A 79 -17.91 5.55 -10.92
CA ILE A 79 -18.88 4.97 -9.99
C ILE A 79 -18.56 5.50 -8.59
N HIS A 80 -19.52 6.18 -7.96
CA HIS A 80 -19.45 6.60 -6.56
C HIS A 80 -20.47 5.80 -5.75
N VAL A 81 -19.99 4.90 -4.90
CA VAL A 81 -20.82 4.07 -4.01
C VAL A 81 -20.71 4.61 -2.58
N TYR A 82 -21.84 4.71 -1.87
CA TYR A 82 -21.90 5.31 -0.54
C TYR A 82 -22.85 4.53 0.38
N GLY A 83 -22.61 4.57 1.69
CA GLY A 83 -23.32 3.77 2.67
C GLY A 83 -22.66 3.82 4.05
N ASN A 84 -23.31 3.25 5.05
CA ASN A 84 -22.82 3.24 6.44
C ASN A 84 -22.05 1.94 6.77
N SER A 85 -22.24 0.89 5.98
CA SER A 85 -21.65 -0.42 6.19
C SER A 85 -21.10 -1.02 4.90
N GLY A 86 -20.16 -1.95 5.02
CA GLY A 86 -19.60 -2.73 3.89
C GLY A 86 -20.65 -3.35 2.97
N TYR A 87 -21.81 -3.69 3.53
CA TYR A 87 -22.93 -4.32 2.83
C TYR A 87 -23.71 -3.33 1.96
N ASP A 88 -23.74 -2.06 2.34
CA ASP A 88 -24.49 -1.01 1.61
C ASP A 88 -23.86 -0.72 0.25
N PHE A 89 -22.57 -1.04 0.08
CA PHE A 89 -21.83 -0.87 -1.16
C PHE A 89 -22.06 -2.00 -2.18
N GLY A 90 -22.82 -3.05 -1.80
CA GLY A 90 -23.04 -4.23 -2.63
C GLY A 90 -21.74 -5.00 -2.85
N TYR A 91 -21.41 -5.93 -1.94
CA TYR A 91 -20.29 -6.88 -2.00
C TYR A 91 -19.33 -6.74 -3.20
N ALA A 92 -18.14 -6.20 -2.93
CA ALA A 92 -16.96 -6.38 -3.78
C ALA A 92 -16.40 -7.80 -3.68
#